data_AF-A0A729LL37-F1
#
_entry.id   AF-A0A729LL37-F1
#
_cell.length_a   1.000
_cell.length_b   1.000
_cell.length_c   1.000
_cell.angle_alpha   90.00
_cell.angle_beta   90.00
_cell.angle_gamma   90.00
#
_symmetry.space_group_name_H-M   'P 1'
#
loop_
_entity.id
_entity.type
_entity.pdbx_description
1 polymer ?
#
loop_
_entity_poly.entity_id
_entity_poly.type
_entity_poly.pdbx_seq_one_letter_code
_entity_poly.pdbx_strand_id
1 'polypeptide(L)' 'MKVKALEGDTVDSLCFRYYGTTQGVTEKVLDANPGLCQQVFLDAGQEVEIPEPEKKKREMIQLWGE' A
#
# COMPACT_ATOMS: atom_id res chain seq x y z
N MET A 1 -4.54 -6.54 -8.90
CA MET A 1 -3.64 -6.31 -10.07
C MET A 1 -2.21 -6.64 -9.67
N LYS A 2 -1.26 -6.82 -10.60
CA LYS A 2 0.16 -7.03 -10.25
C LYS A 2 1.03 -5.88 -10.75
N VAL A 3 2.04 -5.55 -9.96
CA VAL A 3 2.94 -4.42 -10.17
C VAL A 3 4.36 -4.90 -9.99
N LYS A 4 5.29 -4.36 -10.79
CA LYS A 4 6.72 -4.58 -10.58
C LYS A 4 7.30 -3.53 -9.64
N ALA A 5 8.06 -3.99 -8.65
CA ALA A 5 8.86 -3.13 -7.78
C ALA A 5 10.02 -2.52 -8.57
N LEU A 6 10.42 -1.32 -8.18
CA LEU A 6 11.66 -0.67 -8.65
C LEU A 6 12.79 -0.93 -7.64
N GLU A 7 14.02 -0.66 -8.06
CA GLU A 7 15.16 -0.76 -7.15
C GLU A 7 14.99 0.17 -5.94
N GLY A 8 15.20 -0.39 -4.74
CA GLY A 8 15.05 0.34 -3.49
C GLY A 8 13.60 0.56 -3.03
N ASP A 9 12.60 0.02 -3.73
CA ASP A 9 11.22 0.06 -3.24
C ASP A 9 11.09 -0.76 -1.94
N THR A 10 10.24 -0.25 -1.04
CA THR A 10 9.69 -0.99 0.09
C THR A 10 8.20 -1.26 -0.17
N VAL A 11 7.57 -2.09 0.65
CA VAL A 11 6.11 -2.30 0.55
C VAL A 11 5.36 -0.98 0.73
N ASP A 12 5.76 -0.15 1.69
CA ASP A 12 5.13 1.15 1.94
C ASP A 12 5.35 2.15 0.80
N SER A 13 6.56 2.24 0.22
CA SER A 13 6.81 3.14 -0.91
C SER A 13 5.99 2.74 -2.12
N LEU A 14 5.88 1.44 -2.37
CA LEU A 14 5.07 0.88 -3.45
C LEU A 14 3.58 1.14 -3.20
N CYS A 15 3.08 0.92 -1.98
CA CYS A 15 1.71 1.26 -1.60
C CYS A 15 1.41 2.75 -1.80
N PHE A 16 2.32 3.62 -1.36
CA PHE A 16 2.15 5.07 -1.52
C PHE A 16 2.13 5.49 -2.99
N ARG A 17 2.98 4.91 -3.84
CA ARG A 17 3.01 5.20 -5.29
C ARG A 17 1.70 4.82 -5.98
N TYR A 18 1.09 3.71 -5.59
CA TYR A 18 -0.13 3.20 -6.24
C TYR A 18 -1.43 3.74 -5.64
N TYR A 19 -1.49 3.86 -4.32
CA TYR A 19 -2.72 4.25 -3.62
C TYR A 19 -2.69 5.69 -3.10
N GLY A 20 -1.52 6.35 -3.06
CA GLY A 20 -1.35 7.67 -2.45
C GLY A 20 -1.42 7.68 -0.92
N THR A 21 -1.49 6.50 -0.29
CA THR A 21 -1.53 6.30 1.16
C THR A 21 -0.94 4.94 1.50
N THR A 22 -0.50 4.77 2.74
CA THR A 22 -0.09 3.47 3.31
C THR A 22 -1.11 2.96 4.33
N GLN A 23 -1.92 3.85 4.92
CA GLN A 23 -2.83 3.50 6.00
C GLN A 23 -3.95 2.54 5.54
N GLY A 24 -3.96 1.33 6.09
CA GLY A 24 -4.98 0.31 5.82
C GLY A 24 -4.88 -0.34 4.44
N VAL A 25 -3.80 -0.05 3.69
CA VAL A 25 -3.52 -0.68 2.39
C VAL A 25 -2.23 -1.50 2.45
N THR A 26 -1.23 -1.11 3.24
CA THR A 26 0.00 -1.88 3.43
C THR A 26 -0.32 -3.28 3.98
N GLU A 27 -1.21 -3.39 4.96
CA GLU A 27 -1.61 -4.67 5.55
C GLU A 27 -2.30 -5.56 4.53
N LYS A 28 -3.19 -4.98 3.70
CA LYS A 28 -3.87 -5.72 2.63
C LYS A 28 -2.89 -6.24 1.58
N VAL A 29 -1.84 -5.47 1.27
CA VAL A 29 -0.77 -5.91 0.35
C VAL A 29 0.05 -7.02 0.99
N LEU A 30 0.38 -6.93 2.28
CA LEU A 30 1.12 -8.00 2.96
C LEU A 30 0.31 -9.31 3.06
N ASP A 31 -1.00 -9.22 3.31
CA ASP A 31 -1.88 -10.40 3.33
C ASP A 31 -1.98 -11.07 1.95
N ALA A 32 -2.04 -10.27 0.88
CA ALA A 32 -2.07 -10.77 -0.50
C ALA A 32 -0.71 -11.31 -0.98
N ASN A 33 0.39 -10.98 -0.30
CA ASN A 33 1.75 -11.38 -0.70
C ASN A 33 2.54 -11.97 0.50
N PRO A 34 2.22 -13.22 0.91
CA PRO A 34 2.94 -13.87 1.99
C PRO A 34 4.45 -13.93 1.70
N GLY A 35 5.25 -13.49 2.67
CA GLY A 35 6.71 -13.48 2.57
C GLY A 35 7.32 -12.10 2.33
N LEU A 36 6.56 -11.11 1.86
CA LEU A 36 7.07 -9.74 1.70
C LEU A 36 7.54 -9.14 3.02
N CYS A 37 6.93 -9.51 4.14
CA CYS A 37 7.32 -9.03 5.47
C CYS A 37 8.69 -9.51 5.95
N GLN A 38 9.31 -10.48 5.27
CA GLN A 38 10.64 -11.00 5.64
C GLN A 38 11.78 -10.13 5.09
N GLN A 39 11.47 -9.18 4.23
CA GLN A 39 12.43 -8.27 3.62
C GLN A 39 11.97 -6.82 3.74
N VAL A 40 12.92 -5.92 3.93
CA VAL A 40 12.65 -4.47 4.00
C VAL A 40 12.55 -3.89 2.59
N PHE A 41 13.47 -4.29 1.71
CA PHE A 41 13.52 -3.87 0.32
C PHE A 41 12.99 -4.97 -0.59
N LEU A 42 12.26 -4.56 -1.62
CA LEU A 42 11.81 -5.42 -2.70
C LEU A 42 12.92 -5.54 -3.75
N ASP A 43 13.02 -6.72 -4.35
CA ASP A 43 13.93 -6.91 -5.48
C ASP A 43 13.44 -6.11 -6.68
N ALA A 44 14.37 -5.51 -7.43
CA ALA A 44 14.02 -4.78 -8.64
C ALA A 44 13.32 -5.73 -9.64
N GLY A 45 12.12 -5.35 -10.09
CA GLY A 45 11.28 -6.15 -10.97
C GLY A 45 10.42 -7.19 -10.26
N GLN A 46 10.50 -7.34 -8.94
CA GLN A 46 9.66 -8.25 -8.17
C GLN A 46 8.18 -7.93 -8.36
N GLU A 47 7.38 -8.94 -8.71
CA GLU A 47 5.93 -8.78 -8.87
C GLU A 47 5.24 -8.81 -7.51
N VAL A 48 4.50 -7.74 -7.20
CA VAL A 48 3.69 -7.58 -6.00
C VAL A 48 2.23 -7.48 -6.42
N GLU A 49 1.39 -8.28 -5.76
CA GLU A 49 -0.06 -8.18 -5.88
C GLU A 49 -0.59 -6.95 -5.13
N ILE A 50 -1.32 -6.13 -5.86
CA ILE A 50 -1.89 -4.85 -5.43
C ILE A 50 -3.42 -5.00 -5.47
N PRO A 51 -4.06 -5.34 -4.33
CA PRO A 51 -5.51 -5.46 -4.23
C PRO A 51 -6.18 -4.08 -4.34
N GLU A 52 -7.42 -4.01 -4.79
CA GLU A 52 -8.14 -2.74 -4.76
C GLU A 52 -8.48 -2.33 -3.32
N PRO A 53 -8.14 -1.10 -2.89
CA PRO A 53 -8.47 -0.66 -1.56
C PRO A 53 -9.97 -0.36 -1.50
N GLU A 54 -10.62 -0.81 -0.42
CA GLU A 54 -11.98 -0.40 -0.13
C GLU A 54 -12.05 1.12 -0.02
N LYS A 55 -12.97 1.73 -0.77
CA LYS A 55 -13.18 3.18 -0.72
C LYS A 55 -13.68 3.55 0.68
N LYS A 56 -12.79 4.03 1.54
CA LYS A 56 -13.18 4.63 2.82
C LYS A 56 -14.00 5.89 2.54
N LYS A 57 -15.22 5.95 3.06
CA LYS A 57 -15.99 7.19 3.11
C LYS A 57 -15.19 8.18 3.95
N ARG A 58 -14.88 9.34 3.39
CA ARG A 58 -14.31 10.44 4.18
C ARG A 58 -15.38 10.93 5.13
N GLU A 59 -15.20 10.65 6.41
CA GLU A 59 -16.01 11.29 7.45
C GLU A 59 -15.53 12.73 7.57
N MET A 60 -16.41 13.66 7.18
CA MET A 60 -16.13 15.09 7.29
C MET A 60 -16.49 15.52 8.71
N ILE A 61 -15.48 15.79 9.52
CA ILE A 61 -15.65 16.26 10.90
C ILE A 61 -15.60 17.78 10.88
N GLN A 62 -16.67 18.44 11.32
CA GLN A 62 -16.65 19.89 11.57
C GLN A 62 -15.95 20.14 12.90
N LEU A 63 -14.77 20.75 12.85
CA LEU A 63 -13.94 21.01 14.03
C LEU A 63 -14.44 22.23 14.83
N TRP A 64 -15.29 23.08 14.24
CA TRP A 64 -15.88 24.25 14.89
C TRP A 64 -17.31 24.47 14.39
N GLY A 65 -18.24 24.73 15.32
CA GLY A 65 -19.55 25.34 15.06
C GLY A 65 -19.51 26.80 15.49
N GLU A 66 -20.38 27.64 14.92
CA GLU A 66 -20.40 29.11 15.07
C GLU A 66 -20.04 29.66 16.47
#